data_AF-A0A257SR64-F1
#
_entry.id   AF-A0A257SR64-F1
#
_cell.length_a   1.000
_cell.length_b   1.000
_cell.length_c   1.000
_cell.angle_alpha   90.00
_cell.angle_beta   90.00
_cell.angle_gamma   90.00
#
_symmetry.space_group_name_H-M   'P 1'
#
loop_
_entity.id
_entity.type
_entity.pdbx_description
1 polymer ?
#
loop_
_entity_poly.entity_id
_entity_poly.type
_entity_poly.pdbx_seq_one_letter_code
_entity_poly.pdbx_strand_id
1 'polypeptide(L)'
;MDPGAVNPAVTQADLHQPICVRGYTRTIRSPVSYTEPLKREPLREYGYADQRIWHYTVYHLVPLAVGGAPRDPRNLWPEPRYGYWNAARKDRLENELHWLVCHGRAALLAAQAVFEHNWIAGYRRYRGAGSDSGAKSAGDECHQGSVRGPDRDAYPWLAHRARLPFPGSRRFFGPVREATTMSESGIFAGLVIVTILTVLAGIVTFWVLRGIPKQKDRDR
;
A
#
# COMPACT_ATOMS: atom_id res chain seq x y z
N MET A 1 -23.64 -2.44 2.78
CA MET A 1 -22.48 -2.02 3.58
C MET A 1 -21.26 -1.98 2.67
N ASP A 2 -20.37 -1.00 2.79
CA ASP A 2 -19.13 -1.01 1.99
C ASP A 2 -18.16 -2.04 2.57
N PRO A 3 -17.71 -3.03 1.76
CA PRO A 3 -16.77 -4.04 2.23
C PRO A 3 -15.35 -3.47 2.42
N GLY A 4 -14.52 -4.18 3.17
CA GLY A 4 -13.12 -3.83 3.41
C GLY A 4 -12.91 -2.85 4.56
N ALA A 5 -13.60 -3.03 5.69
CA ALA A 5 -13.38 -2.18 6.86
C ALA A 5 -11.93 -2.25 7.36
N VAL A 6 -11.35 -1.08 7.62
CA VAL A 6 -10.00 -0.92 8.18
C VAL A 6 -10.03 -0.83 9.71
N ASN A 7 -8.92 -1.17 10.36
CA ASN A 7 -8.77 -1.07 11.81
C ASN A 7 -8.49 0.39 12.20
N PRO A 8 -9.40 1.08 12.93
CA PRO A 8 -9.18 2.48 13.30
C PRO A 8 -7.99 2.68 14.25
N ALA A 9 -7.51 1.61 14.90
CA ALA A 9 -6.31 1.65 15.75
C ALA A 9 -5.00 1.57 14.94
N VAL A 10 -5.05 1.43 13.61
CA VAL A 10 -3.87 1.40 12.74
C VAL A 10 -3.87 2.63 11.84
N THR A 11 -2.95 3.55 12.10
CA THR A 11 -2.82 4.81 11.34
C THR A 11 -1.45 4.88 10.64
N GLN A 12 -1.33 5.78 9.66
CA GLN A 12 -0.04 6.06 9.00
C GLN A 12 1.00 6.62 9.98
N ALA A 13 0.57 7.38 11.00
CA ALA A 13 1.46 7.98 12.00
C ALA A 13 2.03 6.94 12.98
N ASP A 14 1.28 5.86 13.23
CA ASP A 14 1.61 4.85 14.23
C ASP A 14 2.09 3.52 13.64
N LEU A 15 2.53 3.50 12.38
CA LEU A 15 2.92 2.26 11.68
C LEU A 15 3.99 1.43 12.39
N HIS A 16 4.87 2.09 13.15
CA HIS A 16 5.96 1.46 13.88
C HIS A 16 5.52 0.63 15.10
N GLN A 17 4.22 0.59 15.46
CA GLN A 17 3.79 -0.09 16.69
C GLN A 17 2.72 -1.18 16.58
N PRO A 18 1.90 -1.31 15.52
CA PRO A 18 1.15 -2.53 15.30
C PRO A 18 1.69 -3.35 14.13
N ILE A 19 1.48 -2.90 12.89
CA ILE A 19 1.56 -3.82 11.75
C ILE A 19 2.98 -4.21 11.35
N CYS A 20 3.99 -3.38 11.62
CA CYS A 20 5.39 -3.68 11.27
C CYS A 20 6.14 -4.50 12.35
N VAL A 21 5.45 -4.88 13.44
CA VAL A 21 6.00 -5.73 14.48
C VAL A 21 5.76 -7.20 14.14
N ARG A 22 6.82 -8.02 14.24
CA ARG A 22 6.72 -9.47 13.98
C ARG A 22 5.64 -10.10 14.86
N GLY A 23 4.69 -10.77 14.23
CA GLY A 23 3.64 -11.53 14.91
C GLY A 23 2.41 -10.71 15.34
N TYR A 24 2.33 -9.42 15.01
CA TYR A 24 1.17 -8.57 15.32
C TYR A 24 -0.16 -9.18 14.86
N THR A 25 -0.25 -9.68 13.63
CA THR A 25 -1.51 -10.23 13.11
C THR A 25 -2.01 -11.41 13.95
N ARG A 26 -1.12 -12.17 14.61
CA ARG A 26 -1.48 -13.26 15.52
C ARG A 26 -2.14 -12.75 16.81
N THR A 27 -1.82 -11.55 17.27
CA THR A 27 -2.38 -11.00 18.52
C THR A 27 -3.80 -10.46 18.32
N ILE A 28 -4.14 -10.02 17.10
CA ILE A 28 -5.45 -9.44 16.79
C ILE A 28 -6.38 -10.36 16.00
N ARG A 29 -5.87 -11.48 15.44
CA ARG A 29 -6.68 -12.42 14.66
C ARG A 29 -7.76 -13.05 15.52
N SER A 30 -9.00 -12.97 15.04
CA SER A 30 -10.16 -13.60 15.66
C SER A 30 -10.06 -15.13 15.62
N PRO A 31 -10.58 -15.84 16.63
CA PRO A 31 -10.61 -17.29 16.61
C PRO A 31 -11.48 -17.81 15.47
N VAL A 32 -11.15 -19.00 14.96
CA VAL A 32 -11.87 -19.66 13.87
C VAL A 32 -13.37 -19.84 14.20
N SER A 33 -13.70 -20.09 15.47
CA SER A 33 -15.08 -20.21 15.96
C SER A 33 -15.91 -18.93 15.77
N TYR A 34 -15.27 -17.76 15.78
CA TYR A 34 -15.92 -16.49 15.49
C TYR A 34 -16.10 -16.27 13.99
N THR A 35 -15.08 -16.62 13.20
CA THR A 35 -15.06 -16.29 11.77
C THR A 35 -15.85 -17.27 10.91
N GLU A 36 -15.81 -18.58 11.18
CA GLU A 36 -16.43 -19.61 10.34
C GLU A 36 -17.93 -19.40 10.08
N PRO A 37 -18.77 -19.05 11.07
CA PRO A 37 -20.19 -18.80 10.84
C PRO A 37 -20.47 -17.67 9.84
N LEU A 38 -19.56 -16.70 9.72
CA LEU A 38 -19.74 -15.48 8.93
C LEU A 38 -19.62 -15.71 7.41
N LYS A 39 -19.22 -16.91 6.96
CA LYS A 39 -19.13 -17.23 5.52
C LYS A 39 -20.49 -17.24 4.82
N ARG A 40 -21.55 -17.62 5.52
CA ARG A 40 -22.84 -17.95 4.91
C ARG A 40 -23.51 -16.75 4.26
N GLU A 41 -23.50 -15.61 4.95
CA GLU A 41 -24.22 -14.42 4.53
C GLU A 41 -23.61 -13.83 3.24
N PRO A 42 -22.28 -13.59 3.14
CA PRO A 42 -21.69 -13.09 1.90
C PRO A 42 -21.84 -14.05 0.72
N LEU A 43 -21.74 -15.37 0.92
CA LEU A 43 -21.95 -16.33 -0.18
C LEU A 43 -23.33 -16.16 -0.84
N ARG A 44 -24.36 -15.86 -0.03
CA ARG A 44 -25.72 -15.59 -0.53
C ARG A 44 -25.86 -14.18 -1.08
N GLU A 45 -25.38 -13.17 -0.35
CA GLU A 45 -25.51 -11.74 -0.71
C GLU A 45 -24.88 -11.45 -2.08
N TYR A 46 -23.71 -12.03 -2.36
CA TYR A 46 -22.97 -11.80 -3.61
C TYR A 46 -23.24 -12.85 -4.68
N GLY A 47 -24.23 -13.73 -4.49
CA GLY A 47 -24.69 -14.66 -5.52
C GLY A 47 -23.66 -15.70 -5.94
N TYR A 48 -22.84 -16.20 -5.01
CA TYR A 48 -21.92 -17.30 -5.30
C TYR A 48 -22.70 -18.55 -5.72
N ALA A 49 -22.35 -19.12 -6.88
CA ALA A 49 -22.97 -20.34 -7.38
C ALA A 49 -22.66 -21.56 -6.49
N ASP A 50 -21.42 -21.63 -5.96
CA ASP A 50 -21.03 -22.63 -4.98
C ASP A 50 -21.18 -22.09 -3.56
N GLN A 51 -22.13 -22.65 -2.80
CA GLN A 51 -22.41 -22.28 -1.42
C GLN A 51 -21.82 -23.25 -0.37
N ARG A 52 -20.95 -24.17 -0.78
CA ARG A 52 -20.29 -25.12 0.14
C ARG A 52 -19.24 -24.40 0.98
N ILE A 53 -19.57 -24.14 2.24
CA ILE A 53 -18.79 -23.33 3.18
C ILE A 53 -17.32 -23.80 3.32
N TRP A 54 -17.06 -25.10 3.23
CA TRP A 54 -15.72 -25.69 3.37
C TRP A 54 -14.79 -25.46 2.17
N HIS A 55 -15.32 -25.09 1.00
CA HIS A 55 -14.51 -24.70 -0.17
C HIS A 55 -13.86 -23.32 0.00
N TYR A 56 -14.33 -22.54 0.98
CA TYR A 56 -13.84 -21.20 1.28
C TYR A 56 -13.13 -21.18 2.65
N THR A 57 -12.19 -20.26 2.82
CA THR A 57 -11.69 -19.84 4.14
C THR A 57 -12.26 -18.47 4.48
N VAL A 58 -12.47 -18.15 5.77
CA VAL A 58 -12.69 -16.74 6.10
C VAL A 58 -11.35 -16.06 6.04
N TYR A 59 -11.28 -15.00 5.25
CA TYR A 59 -10.13 -14.15 5.20
C TYR A 59 -10.53 -12.70 5.35
N HIS A 60 -9.55 -11.86 5.64
CA HIS A 60 -9.75 -10.42 5.70
C HIS A 60 -9.66 -9.82 4.30
N LEU A 61 -10.69 -9.10 3.83
CA LEU A 61 -10.66 -8.48 2.50
C LEU A 61 -9.45 -7.55 2.40
N VAL A 62 -9.40 -6.55 3.30
CA VAL A 62 -8.18 -5.79 3.63
C VAL A 62 -7.40 -6.61 4.65
N PRO A 63 -6.19 -7.09 4.33
CA PRO A 63 -5.45 -7.92 5.27
C PRO A 63 -5.04 -7.20 6.56
N LEU A 64 -4.91 -7.98 7.64
CA LEU A 64 -4.45 -7.47 8.93
C LEU A 64 -3.05 -6.85 8.87
N ALA A 65 -2.18 -7.39 8.01
CA ALA A 65 -0.82 -6.89 7.82
C ALA A 65 -0.78 -5.48 7.21
N VAL A 66 -1.87 -5.02 6.58
CA VAL A 66 -2.02 -3.65 6.06
C VAL A 66 -3.16 -2.91 6.77
N GLY A 67 -3.46 -3.30 8.01
CA GLY A 67 -4.38 -2.56 8.87
C GLY A 67 -5.87 -2.82 8.64
N GLY A 68 -6.25 -4.00 8.13
CA GLY A 68 -7.65 -4.41 8.07
C GLY A 68 -8.29 -4.63 9.45
N ALA A 69 -9.60 -4.40 9.56
CA ALA A 69 -10.35 -4.65 10.80
C ALA A 69 -10.41 -6.15 11.12
N PRO A 70 -10.10 -6.59 12.36
CA PRO A 70 -10.00 -8.02 12.69
C PRO A 70 -11.35 -8.73 12.84
N ARG A 71 -12.41 -7.98 13.21
CA ARG A 71 -13.72 -8.52 13.60
C ARG A 71 -14.90 -7.88 12.88
N ASP A 72 -14.67 -6.80 12.13
CA ASP A 72 -15.77 -6.15 11.42
C ASP A 72 -16.25 -7.07 10.28
N PRO A 73 -17.53 -7.49 10.25
CA PRO A 73 -18.05 -8.37 9.20
C PRO A 73 -17.85 -7.81 7.79
N ARG A 74 -17.78 -6.48 7.65
CA ARG A 74 -17.48 -5.83 6.36
C ARG A 74 -16.08 -6.17 5.85
N ASN A 75 -15.15 -6.57 6.72
CA ASN A 75 -13.81 -7.00 6.33
C ASN A 75 -13.64 -8.52 6.31
N LEU A 76 -14.67 -9.32 6.57
CA LEU A 76 -14.56 -10.78 6.62
C LEU A 76 -15.22 -11.39 5.38
N TRP A 77 -14.45 -12.10 4.56
CA TRP A 77 -14.90 -12.60 3.27
C TRP A 77 -14.65 -14.10 3.07
N PRO A 78 -15.54 -14.81 2.35
CA PRO A 78 -15.23 -16.13 1.80
C PRO A 78 -14.14 -16.02 0.73
N GLU A 79 -12.94 -16.48 1.06
CA GLU A 79 -11.81 -16.55 0.13
C GLU A 79 -11.71 -17.97 -0.43
N PRO A 80 -11.74 -18.15 -1.77
CA PRO A 80 -11.57 -19.45 -2.39
C PRO A 80 -10.23 -20.10 -2.03
N ARG A 81 -10.26 -21.38 -1.66
CA ARG A 81 -9.03 -22.17 -1.39
C ARG A 81 -8.32 -22.61 -2.67
N TYR A 82 -9.05 -22.71 -3.78
CA TYR A 82 -8.60 -23.25 -5.06
C TYR A 82 -8.88 -22.27 -6.20
N GLY A 83 -8.38 -22.58 -7.41
CA GLY A 83 -8.48 -21.71 -8.58
C GLY A 83 -7.22 -20.88 -8.80
N TYR A 84 -7.20 -20.11 -9.90
CA TYR A 84 -6.03 -19.30 -10.26
C TYR A 84 -5.91 -18.06 -9.35
N TRP A 85 -7.01 -17.35 -9.12
CA TRP A 85 -7.11 -16.32 -8.07
C TRP A 85 -7.56 -16.95 -6.75
N ASN A 86 -6.60 -17.30 -5.89
CA ASN A 86 -6.82 -17.96 -4.62
C ASN A 86 -6.11 -17.24 -3.46
N ALA A 87 -6.38 -17.68 -2.23
CA ALA A 87 -5.78 -17.16 -1.00
C ALA A 87 -4.24 -17.03 -1.07
N ALA A 88 -3.55 -18.03 -1.61
CA ALA A 88 -2.08 -18.01 -1.69
C ALA A 88 -1.54 -16.90 -2.62
N ARG A 89 -2.27 -16.52 -3.68
CA ARG A 89 -1.90 -15.35 -4.50
C ARG A 89 -2.13 -14.06 -3.73
N LYS A 90 -3.26 -13.95 -3.04
CA LYS A 90 -3.59 -12.78 -2.22
C LYS A 90 -2.54 -12.57 -1.12
N ASP A 91 -2.11 -13.64 -0.46
CA ASP A 91 -1.05 -13.61 0.56
C ASP A 91 0.29 -13.07 0.01
N ARG A 92 0.65 -13.42 -1.24
CA ARG A 92 1.87 -12.87 -1.87
C ARG A 92 1.77 -11.36 -2.10
N LEU A 93 0.60 -10.85 -2.48
CA LEU A 93 0.37 -9.41 -2.61
C LEU A 93 0.33 -8.73 -1.23
N GLU A 94 -0.27 -9.36 -0.22
CA GLU A 94 -0.28 -8.89 1.17
C GLU A 94 1.15 -8.67 1.68
N ASN A 95 2.02 -9.67 1.52
CA ASN A 95 3.41 -9.59 1.96
C ASN A 95 4.18 -8.47 1.23
N GLU A 96 3.96 -8.30 -0.08
CA GLU A 96 4.59 -7.24 -0.87
C GLU A 96 4.18 -5.84 -0.38
N LEU A 97 2.87 -5.60 -0.24
CA LEU A 97 2.35 -4.31 0.19
C LEU A 97 2.69 -4.01 1.66
N HIS A 98 2.66 -5.03 2.52
CA HIS A 98 3.10 -4.91 3.91
C HIS A 98 4.58 -4.48 3.98
N TRP A 99 5.44 -5.13 3.20
CA TRP A 99 6.86 -4.76 3.13
C TRP A 99 7.03 -3.31 2.64
N LEU A 100 6.34 -2.91 1.56
CA LEU A 100 6.40 -1.55 1.03
C LEU A 100 5.94 -0.51 2.06
N VAL A 101 4.87 -0.77 2.80
CA VAL A 101 4.37 0.12 3.86
C VAL A 101 5.39 0.22 5.00
N CYS A 102 5.92 -0.90 5.48
CA CYS A 102 6.86 -0.91 6.60
C CYS A 102 8.23 -0.30 6.28
N HIS A 103 8.59 -0.20 5.00
CA HIS A 103 9.80 0.50 4.55
C HIS A 103 9.52 1.94 4.08
N GLY A 104 8.30 2.46 4.30
CA GLY A 104 7.92 3.82 3.88
C GLY A 104 7.91 4.04 2.36
N ARG A 105 7.86 2.96 1.57
CA ARG A 105 7.82 2.98 0.10
C ARG A 105 6.39 3.04 -0.46
N ALA A 106 5.39 2.83 0.38
CA ALA A 106 3.98 3.03 0.06
C ALA A 106 3.23 3.60 1.28
N ALA A 107 2.20 4.41 1.04
CA ALA A 107 1.28 4.82 2.09
C ALA A 107 0.35 3.66 2.49
N LEU A 108 0.00 3.58 3.78
CA LEU A 108 -0.94 2.59 4.32
C LEU A 108 -2.28 2.64 3.59
N LEU A 109 -2.84 3.85 3.42
CA LEU A 109 -4.11 4.07 2.74
C LEU A 109 -4.08 3.54 1.29
N ALA A 110 -2.96 3.74 0.61
CA ALA A 110 -2.76 3.24 -0.74
C ALA A 110 -2.75 1.69 -0.76
N ALA A 111 -2.04 1.05 0.19
CA ALA A 111 -2.07 -0.42 0.33
C ALA A 111 -3.48 -0.96 0.64
N GLN A 112 -4.23 -0.32 1.54
CA GLN A 112 -5.61 -0.68 1.87
C GLN A 112 -6.52 -0.60 0.65
N ALA A 113 -6.42 0.49 -0.11
CA ALA A 113 -7.23 0.71 -1.30
C ALA A 113 -7.02 -0.37 -2.38
N VAL A 114 -5.82 -0.96 -2.50
CA VAL A 114 -5.60 -2.10 -3.42
C VAL A 114 -6.56 -3.24 -3.12
N PHE A 115 -6.72 -3.58 -1.84
CA PHE A 115 -7.55 -4.70 -1.40
C PHE A 115 -9.03 -4.36 -1.38
N GLU A 116 -9.37 -3.14 -0.96
CA GLU A 116 -10.74 -2.65 -0.97
C GLU A 116 -11.33 -2.74 -2.39
N HIS A 117 -10.61 -2.26 -3.40
CA HIS A 117 -11.16 -2.14 -4.74
C HIS A 117 -10.99 -3.38 -5.60
N ASN A 118 -9.74 -3.78 -5.89
CA ASN A 118 -9.44 -4.87 -6.81
C ASN A 118 -8.02 -5.40 -6.58
N TRP A 119 -7.91 -6.36 -5.66
CA TRP A 119 -6.63 -6.97 -5.32
C TRP A 119 -6.05 -7.77 -6.50
N ILE A 120 -6.86 -8.24 -7.45
CA ILE A 120 -6.39 -8.92 -8.67
C ILE A 120 -5.61 -7.96 -9.56
N ALA A 121 -6.15 -6.76 -9.79
CA ALA A 121 -5.46 -5.69 -10.51
C ALA A 121 -4.20 -5.25 -9.76
N GLY A 122 -4.28 -5.14 -8.43
CA GLY A 122 -3.13 -4.91 -7.57
C GLY A 122 -2.04 -5.98 -7.73
N TYR A 123 -2.42 -7.25 -7.72
CA TYR A 123 -1.51 -8.38 -7.89
C TYR A 123 -0.76 -8.27 -9.21
N ARG A 124 -1.47 -8.03 -10.32
CA ARG A 124 -0.84 -7.83 -11.64
C ARG A 124 0.14 -6.67 -11.62
N ARG A 125 -0.19 -5.56 -10.96
CA ARG A 125 0.69 -4.38 -10.88
C ARG A 125 1.96 -4.63 -10.06
N TYR A 126 1.83 -5.22 -8.86
CA TYR A 126 2.95 -5.36 -7.92
C TYR A 126 3.74 -6.66 -8.09
N ARG A 127 3.12 -7.69 -8.68
CA ARG A 127 3.73 -9.03 -8.83
C ARG A 127 3.80 -9.50 -10.28
N GLY A 128 3.06 -8.89 -11.21
CA GLY A 128 3.11 -9.19 -12.64
C GLY A 128 4.20 -8.43 -13.39
N ALA A 129 4.56 -7.21 -12.98
CA ALA A 129 5.62 -6.43 -13.64
C ALA A 129 7.05 -6.98 -13.43
N GLY A 130 7.22 -8.02 -12.60
CA GLY A 130 8.50 -8.71 -12.40
C GLY A 130 8.89 -9.69 -13.51
N SER A 131 8.00 -9.95 -14.48
CA SER A 131 8.30 -10.74 -15.68
C SER A 131 8.70 -9.89 -16.90
N ASP A 132 8.56 -8.57 -16.83
CA ASP A 132 8.58 -7.73 -18.04
C ASP A 132 9.87 -6.92 -18.20
N SER A 133 10.84 -7.06 -17.29
CA SER A 133 12.17 -6.42 -17.40
C SER A 133 13.20 -7.25 -18.18
N GLY A 134 12.78 -8.29 -18.90
CA GLY A 134 13.72 -9.17 -19.60
C GLY A 134 13.13 -10.07 -20.69
N ALA A 135 12.19 -9.61 -21.52
CA ALA A 135 11.87 -10.29 -22.77
C ALA A 135 11.22 -9.34 -23.79
N LYS A 136 12.03 -8.77 -24.68
CA LYS A 136 11.54 -8.37 -26.00
C LYS A 136 11.51 -9.63 -26.88
N SER A 137 10.31 -10.13 -27.22
CA SER A 137 10.07 -10.78 -28.52
C SER A 137 8.62 -11.18 -28.70
N ALA A 138 8.01 -10.55 -29.71
CA ALA A 138 7.02 -11.06 -30.65
C ALA A 138 5.78 -11.82 -30.10
N GLY A 139 4.63 -11.15 -30.16
CA GLY A 139 3.32 -11.81 -30.10
C GLY A 139 2.24 -11.08 -29.32
N ASP A 140 2.21 -9.74 -29.32
CA ASP A 140 1.11 -8.98 -28.71
C ASP A 140 -0.11 -8.93 -29.64
N GLU A 141 -0.75 -10.08 -29.83
CA GLU A 141 -2.20 -10.11 -29.96
C GLU A 141 -2.75 -10.33 -28.55
N CYS A 142 -3.28 -9.27 -27.95
CA CYS A 142 -4.14 -9.40 -26.78
C CYS A 142 -5.38 -10.16 -27.25
N HIS A 143 -5.32 -11.49 -27.24
CA HIS A 143 -6.48 -12.33 -27.37
C HIS A 143 -7.44 -11.93 -26.27
N GLN A 144 -8.49 -11.23 -26.70
CA GLN A 144 -9.82 -11.22 -26.10
C GLN A 144 -10.43 -12.63 -26.16
N GLY A 145 -9.64 -13.64 -25.79
CA GLY A 145 -10.03 -15.02 -25.69
C GLY A 145 -10.93 -15.15 -24.49
N SER A 146 -12.19 -15.48 -24.76
CA SER A 146 -13.15 -16.09 -23.84
C SER A 146 -12.46 -16.85 -22.69
N VAL A 147 -12.26 -16.19 -21.54
CA VAL A 147 -11.88 -16.87 -20.30
C VAL A 147 -13.09 -17.67 -19.85
N ARG A 148 -13.18 -18.91 -20.35
CA ARG A 148 -14.16 -19.89 -19.91
C ARG A 148 -13.49 -20.70 -18.80
N GLY A 149 -13.74 -20.30 -17.56
CA GLY A 149 -13.16 -20.90 -16.36
C GLY A 149 -13.44 -20.02 -15.13
N PRO A 150 -13.28 -20.55 -13.91
CA PRO A 150 -13.73 -19.97 -12.63
C PRO A 150 -13.16 -18.57 -12.28
N ASP A 151 -12.31 -17.99 -13.12
CA ASP A 151 -11.66 -16.70 -12.92
C ASP A 151 -12.57 -15.48 -13.08
N ARG A 152 -13.74 -15.61 -13.75
CA ARG A 152 -14.77 -14.56 -13.74
C ARG A 152 -15.65 -14.60 -12.50
N ASP A 153 -15.76 -15.76 -11.86
CA ASP A 153 -16.74 -16.03 -10.81
C ASP A 153 -16.09 -16.27 -9.43
N ALA A 154 -14.76 -16.22 -9.32
CA ALA A 154 -14.05 -16.45 -8.05
C ALA A 154 -14.39 -15.38 -6.99
N TYR A 155 -14.72 -14.16 -7.45
CA TYR A 155 -15.05 -13.04 -6.59
C TYR A 155 -16.19 -12.22 -7.21
N PRO A 156 -17.44 -12.72 -7.18
CA PRO A 156 -18.60 -11.96 -7.65
C PRO A 156 -18.71 -10.58 -6.99
N TRP A 157 -18.22 -10.45 -5.76
CA TRP A 157 -18.14 -9.17 -5.04
C TRP A 157 -17.28 -8.11 -5.72
N LEU A 158 -16.23 -8.49 -6.48
CA LEU A 158 -15.44 -7.53 -7.28
C LEU A 158 -16.34 -6.87 -8.35
N ALA A 159 -17.27 -7.64 -8.94
CA ALA A 159 -18.24 -7.10 -9.90
C ALA A 159 -19.24 -6.14 -9.22
N HIS A 160 -19.63 -6.41 -7.97
CA HIS A 160 -20.46 -5.49 -7.18
C HIS A 160 -19.74 -4.15 -6.86
N ARG A 161 -18.40 -4.16 -6.73
CA ARG A 161 -17.61 -2.95 -6.40
C ARG A 161 -17.01 -2.23 -7.61
N ALA A 162 -17.03 -2.84 -8.81
CA ALA A 162 -16.48 -2.27 -10.06
C ALA A 162 -17.09 -0.92 -10.50
N ARG A 163 -18.05 -0.37 -9.74
CA ARG A 163 -18.63 0.97 -9.93
C ARG A 163 -17.86 2.09 -9.22
N LEU A 164 -16.91 1.77 -8.32
CA LEU A 164 -16.04 2.75 -7.68
C LEU A 164 -14.75 2.96 -8.51
N PRO A 165 -14.28 4.19 -8.68
CA PRO A 165 -13.03 4.45 -9.40
C PRO A 165 -11.89 3.72 -8.69
N PHE A 166 -11.25 2.77 -9.40
CA PHE A 166 -10.02 2.15 -8.95
C PHE A 166 -8.97 3.26 -8.78
N PRO A 167 -8.16 3.29 -7.71
CA PRO A 167 -7.04 4.21 -7.59
C PRO A 167 -5.91 3.78 -8.55
N GLY A 168 -6.19 3.74 -9.84
CA GLY A 168 -5.26 3.37 -10.90
C GLY A 168 -4.52 4.56 -11.51
N SER A 169 -4.81 5.79 -11.05
CA SER A 169 -4.07 6.95 -11.51
C SER A 169 -2.78 7.09 -10.69
N ARG A 170 -1.69 7.49 -11.36
CA ARG A 170 -0.37 7.81 -10.77
C ARG A 170 -0.42 8.80 -9.59
N ARG A 171 -1.59 9.38 -9.28
CA ARG A 171 -1.81 10.30 -8.16
C ARG A 171 -2.01 9.62 -6.82
N PHE A 172 -2.54 8.39 -6.78
CA PHE A 172 -2.80 7.66 -5.52
C PHE A 172 -1.59 6.87 -5.02
N PHE A 173 -0.87 6.28 -5.97
CA PHE A 173 0.36 5.58 -5.72
C PHE A 173 1.47 6.46 -6.27
N GLY A 174 2.17 7.15 -5.37
CA GLY A 174 3.42 7.83 -5.73
C GLY A 174 4.37 6.83 -6.43
N PRO A 175 5.37 7.32 -7.19
CA PRO A 175 6.33 6.42 -7.82
C PRO A 175 6.86 5.48 -6.73
N VAL A 176 6.86 4.18 -7.00
CA VAL A 176 7.65 3.23 -6.21
C VAL A 176 9.05 3.83 -6.24
N ARG A 177 9.49 4.42 -5.13
CA ARG A 177 10.84 4.98 -5.06
C ARG A 177 11.75 3.78 -5.29
N GLU A 178 12.30 3.65 -6.49
CA GLU A 178 13.53 2.91 -6.69
C GLU A 178 14.47 3.41 -5.60
N ALA A 179 15.17 2.48 -4.94
CA ALA A 179 16.12 2.85 -3.91
C ALA A 179 17.09 3.84 -4.56
N THR A 180 16.87 5.13 -4.35
CA THR A 180 17.80 6.17 -4.74
C THR A 180 19.03 5.85 -3.96
N THR A 181 20.02 5.29 -4.64
CA THR A 181 21.41 5.46 -4.24
C THR A 181 21.55 6.96 -4.02
N MET A 182 21.76 7.34 -2.76
CA MET A 182 21.98 8.72 -2.38
C MET A 182 23.18 9.19 -3.21
N SER A 183 22.93 9.99 -4.25
CA SER A 183 24.01 10.58 -5.03
C SER A 183 24.85 11.42 -4.09
N GLU A 184 26.16 11.14 -4.03
CA GLU A 184 27.15 11.87 -3.21
C GLU A 184 27.05 13.39 -3.39
N SER A 185 26.54 13.85 -4.54
CA SER A 185 26.28 15.27 -4.85
C SER A 185 25.37 15.99 -3.84
N GLY A 186 24.39 15.31 -3.24
CA GLY A 186 23.46 15.92 -2.26
C GLY A 186 24.12 16.19 -0.91
N ILE A 187 25.10 15.38 -0.53
CA ILE A 187 25.85 15.54 0.73
C ILE A 187 26.80 16.72 0.62
N PHE A 188 27.49 16.88 -0.52
CA PHE A 188 28.37 18.03 -0.76
C PHE A 188 27.61 19.36 -0.80
N ALA A 189 26.44 19.41 -1.45
CA ALA A 189 25.63 20.63 -1.48
C ALA A 189 25.16 21.06 -0.06
N GLY A 190 24.73 20.10 0.77
CA GLY A 190 24.35 20.38 2.16
C GLY A 190 25.50 20.90 3.01
N LEU A 191 26.69 20.29 2.88
CA LEU A 191 27.89 20.71 3.62
C LEU A 191 28.37 22.12 3.20
N VAL A 192 28.30 22.45 1.90
CA VAL A 192 28.66 23.77 1.38
C VAL A 192 27.72 24.85 1.90
N ILE A 193 26.41 24.60 1.93
CA ILE A 193 25.42 25.55 2.43
C ILE A 193 25.63 25.82 3.93
N VAL A 194 25.83 24.77 4.73
CA VAL A 194 26.08 24.93 6.18
C VAL A 194 27.36 25.73 6.43
N THR A 195 28.41 25.51 5.63
CA THR A 195 29.68 26.25 5.74
C THR A 195 29.51 27.73 5.34
N ILE A 196 28.75 28.02 4.29
CA ILE A 196 28.47 29.40 3.88
C ILE A 196 27.68 30.14 4.97
N LEU A 197 26.68 29.50 5.55
CA LEU A 197 25.85 30.10 6.60
C LEU A 197 26.64 30.39 7.87
N THR A 198 27.56 29.51 8.28
CA THR A 198 28.42 29.77 9.45
C THR A 198 29.42 30.88 9.21
N VAL A 199 30.00 30.98 8.00
CA VAL A 199 30.88 32.10 7.62
C VAL A 199 30.12 33.43 7.60
N LEU A 200 28.92 33.47 7.00
CA LEU A 200 28.10 34.68 6.95
C LEU A 200 27.65 35.12 8.35
N ALA A 201 27.25 34.18 9.20
CA ALA A 201 26.94 34.49 10.60
C ALA A 201 28.15 35.10 11.32
N GLY A 202 29.35 34.52 11.13
CA GLY A 202 30.59 35.07 11.70
C GLY A 202 30.93 36.47 11.20
N ILE A 203 30.73 36.76 9.91
CA ILE A 203 30.95 38.10 9.33
C ILE A 203 29.98 39.12 9.92
N VAL A 204 28.70 38.77 10.04
CA VAL A 204 27.69 39.65 10.65
C VAL A 204 28.04 39.94 12.11
N THR A 205 28.41 38.91 12.88
CA THR A 205 28.85 39.09 14.28
C THR A 205 30.09 39.99 14.36
N PHE A 206 31.06 39.84 13.45
CA PHE A 206 32.26 40.67 13.41
C PHE A 206 31.98 42.15 13.13
N TRP A 207 31.05 42.45 12.21
CA TRP A 207 30.64 43.84 11.93
C TRP A 207 29.79 44.45 13.04
N VAL A 208 28.94 43.66 13.70
CA VAL A 208 28.17 44.11 14.87
C VAL A 208 29.09 44.42 16.05
N LEU A 209 30.13 43.61 16.29
CA LEU A 209 31.07 43.81 17.40
C LEU A 209 32.07 44.95 17.16
N ARG A 210 32.41 45.27 15.91
CA ARG A 210 33.36 46.36 15.60
C ARG A 210 32.74 47.76 15.50
N GLY A 211 31.42 47.86 15.47
CA GLY A 211 30.72 49.14 15.32
C GLY A 211 30.90 49.72 13.93
N ILE A 212 29.80 50.12 13.29
CA ILE A 212 29.83 50.72 11.95
C ILE A 212 30.52 52.10 12.07
N PRO A 213 31.63 52.37 11.37
CA PRO A 213 32.26 53.68 11.42
C PRO A 213 31.30 54.70 10.82
N LYS A 214 30.94 55.74 11.58
CA LYS A 214 30.08 56.82 11.09
C LYS A 214 30.79 57.56 9.97
N GLN A 215 30.13 57.63 8.81
CA GLN A 215 30.51 58.49 7.70
C GLN A 215 30.63 59.93 8.23
N LYS A 216 31.83 60.50 8.19
CA LYS A 216 32.06 61.91 8.52
C LYS A 216 31.63 62.72 7.30
N ASP A 217 30.46 63.35 7.39
CA ASP A 217 30.02 64.33 6.40
C ASP A 217 31.11 65.39 6.26
N ARG A 218 31.54 65.58 5.02
CA ARG A 218 32.60 66.50 4.65
C ARG A 218 31.93 67.70 4.01
N ASP A 219 31.60 68.68 4.83
CA ASP A 219 31.14 70.00 4.38
C ASP A 219 32.18 70.62 3.44
N ARG A 220 31.76 70.92 2.21
CA ARG A 220 32.31 72.01 1.39
C ARG A 220 31.35 72.41 0.28
#